data_AF-A0A1Y3R5A5-F1
#
_entry.id   AF-A0A1Y3R5A5-F1
#
_cell.length_a   1.000
_cell.length_b   1.000
_cell.length_c   1.000
_cell.angle_alpha   90.00
_cell.angle_beta   90.00
_cell.angle_gamma   90.00
#
_symmetry.space_group_name_H-M   'P 1'
#
loop_
_entity.id
_entity.type
_entity.pdbx_description
1 polymer ?
#
loop_
_entity_poly.entity_id
_entity_poly.type
_entity_poly.pdbx_seq_one_letter_code
_entity_poly.pdbx_strand_id
1 'polypeptide(L)'
;MMTLYGSDLLKQIYAAYLERYQKALARGYDAEGERYHWLYNELLCRVQRLKEALLYMEALPHFLNGTDEDHALQYIMGYTSRLFRPENIGSCERDENQEHPFFRDSNPYWRELQEAMDAFNDPEILGNRPLLYVYACELITRAHRLYLQIREVQFRSIDREKFHALMLMPQNKYMDSAS
;
A
#
# COMPACT_ATOMS: atom_id res chain seq x y z
N MET A 1 -9.49 -9.35 17.06
CA MET A 1 -8.02 -9.25 16.92
C MET A 1 -7.74 -9.07 15.44
N MET A 2 -7.19 -7.92 15.03
CA MET A 2 -6.91 -7.63 13.62
C MET A 2 -5.77 -8.53 13.13
N THR A 3 -5.95 -9.16 11.97
CA THR A 3 -4.87 -9.92 11.33
C THR A 3 -3.83 -8.96 10.78
N LEU A 4 -2.56 -9.12 11.18
CA LEU A 4 -1.45 -8.29 10.71
C LEU A 4 -0.81 -8.91 9.46
N TYR A 5 -0.71 -8.15 8.37
CA TYR A 5 0.14 -8.51 7.22
C TYR A 5 1.61 -8.18 7.51
N GLY A 6 1.84 -7.01 8.13
CA GLY A 6 3.17 -6.46 8.34
C GLY A 6 3.93 -6.14 7.04
N SER A 7 5.21 -5.76 7.19
CA SER A 7 6.04 -5.32 6.06
C SER A 7 6.33 -6.40 5.01
N ASP A 8 6.14 -7.68 5.35
CA ASP A 8 6.51 -8.79 4.47
C ASP A 8 5.62 -8.90 3.25
N LEU A 9 4.32 -8.58 3.37
CA LEU A 9 3.43 -8.51 2.21
C LEU A 9 3.92 -7.44 1.22
N LEU A 10 4.29 -6.23 1.70
CA LEU A 10 4.80 -5.18 0.82
C LEU A 10 6.11 -5.58 0.14
N LYS A 11 7.02 -6.29 0.83
CA LYS A 11 8.25 -6.82 0.23
C LYS A 11 7.95 -7.82 -0.88
N GLN A 12 6.97 -8.71 -0.68
CA GLN A 12 6.57 -9.70 -1.69
C GLN A 12 5.94 -9.03 -2.92
N ILE A 13 5.03 -8.08 -2.72
CA ILE A 13 4.41 -7.31 -3.81
C ILE A 13 5.48 -6.49 -4.55
N TYR A 14 6.41 -5.86 -3.82
CA TYR A 14 7.54 -5.13 -4.41
C TYR A 14 8.40 -6.04 -5.30
N ALA A 15 8.80 -7.21 -4.79
CA ALA A 15 9.60 -8.16 -5.55
C ALA A 15 8.89 -8.62 -6.84
N ALA A 16 7.59 -8.91 -6.76
CA ALA A 16 6.79 -9.32 -7.91
C ALA A 16 6.71 -8.24 -9.00
N TYR A 17 6.49 -6.97 -8.62
CA TYR A 17 6.49 -5.88 -9.60
C TYR A 17 7.88 -5.53 -10.09
N LEU A 18 8.91 -5.62 -9.24
CA LEU A 18 10.30 -5.34 -9.63
C LEU A 18 10.78 -6.32 -10.71
N GLU A 19 10.49 -7.62 -10.56
CA GLU A 19 10.83 -8.62 -11.57
C GLU A 19 10.19 -8.29 -12.92
N ARG A 20 8.92 -7.87 -12.92
CA ARG A 20 8.18 -7.49 -14.13
C ARG A 20 8.72 -6.21 -14.74
N TYR A 21 9.06 -5.22 -13.91
CA TYR A 21 9.69 -3.98 -14.32
C TYR A 21 11.04 -4.24 -15.01
N GLN A 22 11.89 -5.08 -14.43
CA GLN A 22 13.17 -5.47 -15.04
C GLN A 22 12.98 -6.18 -16.38
N LYS A 23 11.96 -7.04 -16.51
CA LYS A 23 11.62 -7.66 -17.80
C LYS A 23 11.12 -6.64 -18.83
N ALA A 24 10.40 -5.60 -18.43
CA ALA A 24 9.97 -4.53 -19.32
C ALA A 24 11.17 -3.73 -19.85
N LEU A 25 12.12 -3.38 -18.97
CA LEU A 25 13.39 -2.75 -19.35
C LEU A 25 14.21 -3.60 -20.31
N ALA A 26 14.37 -4.90 -20.02
CA ALA A 26 15.12 -5.81 -20.89
C ALA A 26 14.50 -5.96 -22.30
N ARG A 27 13.21 -5.62 -22.45
CA ARG A 27 12.49 -5.61 -23.72
C ARG A 27 12.47 -4.24 -24.40
N GLY A 28 13.07 -3.21 -23.81
CA GLY A 28 13.13 -1.86 -24.34
C GLY A 28 11.82 -1.08 -24.25
N TYR A 29 10.91 -1.45 -23.34
CA TYR A 29 9.63 -0.75 -23.18
C TYR A 29 9.78 0.67 -22.63
N ASP A 30 10.96 1.05 -22.14
CA ASP A 30 11.28 2.40 -21.69
C ASP A 30 11.47 3.39 -22.85
N ALA A 31 11.65 2.92 -24.08
CA ALA A 31 11.80 3.78 -25.25
C ALA A 31 10.50 4.55 -25.56
N GLU A 32 10.64 5.85 -25.87
CA GLU A 32 9.53 6.70 -26.27
C GLU A 32 8.92 6.21 -27.59
N GLY A 33 7.59 6.10 -27.64
CA GLY A 33 6.86 5.56 -28.79
C GLY A 33 6.75 4.03 -28.84
N GLU A 34 7.35 3.29 -27.90
CA GLU A 34 7.17 1.84 -27.80
C GLU A 34 5.72 1.49 -27.40
N ARG A 35 5.14 0.44 -28.00
CA ARG A 35 3.74 0.05 -27.85
C ARG A 35 3.35 -0.25 -26.39
N TYR A 36 4.25 -0.83 -25.63
CA TYR A 36 4.12 -1.20 -24.22
C TYR A 36 4.79 -0.20 -23.27
N HIS A 37 5.14 1.00 -23.74
CA HIS A 37 5.67 2.07 -22.89
C HIS A 37 4.73 2.42 -21.73
N TRP A 38 3.41 2.31 -21.93
CA TRP A 38 2.43 2.46 -20.86
C TRP A 38 2.58 1.42 -19.73
N LEU A 39 2.96 0.19 -20.05
CA LEU A 39 3.16 -0.88 -19.07
C LEU A 39 4.43 -0.64 -18.27
N TYR A 40 5.49 -0.17 -18.95
CA TYR A 40 6.71 0.29 -18.29
C TYR A 40 6.41 1.40 -17.28
N ASN A 41 5.68 2.45 -17.67
CA ASN A 41 5.34 3.57 -16.78
C ASN A 41 4.49 3.12 -15.58
N GLU A 42 3.53 2.23 -15.78
CA GLU A 42 2.73 1.69 -14.67
C GLU A 42 3.60 0.88 -13.70
N LEU A 43 4.45 -0.01 -14.22
CA LEU A 43 5.37 -0.81 -13.40
C LEU A 43 6.35 0.07 -12.63
N LEU A 44 6.93 1.08 -13.28
CA LEU A 44 7.83 2.05 -12.65
C LEU A 44 7.13 2.75 -11.48
N CYS A 45 5.92 3.26 -11.70
CA CYS A 45 5.12 3.94 -10.68
C CYS A 45 4.86 3.03 -9.46
N ARG A 46 4.40 1.79 -9.69
CA ARG A 46 4.14 0.82 -8.61
C ARG A 46 5.42 0.43 -7.86
N VAL A 47 6.51 0.17 -8.57
CA VAL A 47 7.82 -0.19 -7.99
C VAL A 47 8.38 0.96 -7.15
N GLN A 48 8.37 2.19 -7.66
CA GLN A 48 8.83 3.37 -6.92
C GLN A 48 8.00 3.59 -5.67
N ARG A 49 6.66 3.50 -5.77
CA ARG A 49 5.77 3.69 -4.62
C ARG A 49 6.04 2.67 -3.51
N LEU A 50 6.17 1.40 -3.88
CA LEU A 50 6.45 0.34 -2.91
C LEU A 50 7.85 0.46 -2.31
N LYS A 51 8.85 0.89 -3.10
CA LYS A 51 10.20 1.14 -2.58
C LYS A 51 10.21 2.29 -1.58
N GLU A 52 9.49 3.38 -1.87
CA GLU A 52 9.31 4.50 -0.94
C GLU A 52 8.67 4.03 0.37
N ALA A 53 7.63 3.20 0.31
CA ALA A 53 6.97 2.65 1.50
C ALA A 53 7.91 1.80 2.36
N LEU A 54 8.68 0.92 1.73
CA LEU A 54 9.66 0.08 2.43
C LEU A 54 10.73 0.94 3.12
N LEU A 55 11.28 1.94 2.43
CA LEU A 55 12.26 2.86 3.00
C LEU A 55 11.66 3.71 4.13
N TYR A 56 10.41 4.16 3.96
CA TYR A 56 9.71 4.94 4.97
C TYR A 56 9.50 4.11 6.25
N MET A 57 9.02 2.86 6.12
CA MET A 57 8.86 1.96 7.27
C MET A 57 10.20 1.63 7.94
N GLU A 58 11.27 1.43 7.16
CA GLU A 58 12.62 1.18 7.69
C GLU A 58 13.12 2.37 8.53
N ALA A 59 12.87 3.60 8.07
CA ALA A 59 13.30 4.80 8.77
C ALA A 59 12.39 5.19 9.96
N LEU A 60 11.11 4.79 9.92
CA LEU A 60 10.08 5.24 10.86
C LEU A 60 10.46 5.08 12.35
N PRO A 61 11.05 3.96 12.82
CA PRO A 61 11.45 3.82 14.23
C PRO A 61 12.39 4.94 14.72
N HIS A 62 13.28 5.44 13.85
CA HIS A 62 14.20 6.52 14.20
C HIS A 62 13.48 7.85 14.41
N PHE A 63 12.40 8.09 13.66
CA PHE A 63 11.58 9.29 13.77
C PHE A 63 10.50 9.19 14.87
N LEU A 64 10.12 7.97 15.26
CA LEU A 64 9.23 7.74 16.40
C LEU A 64 9.95 7.89 17.76
N ASN A 65 11.26 7.72 17.79
CA ASN A 65 12.05 7.79 19.02
C ASN A 65 12.11 9.23 19.58
N GLY A 66 11.67 9.41 20.82
CA GLY A 66 11.71 10.71 21.51
C GLY A 66 10.66 11.74 21.08
N THR A 67 9.81 11.38 20.10
CA THR A 67 8.69 12.19 19.61
C THR A 67 7.48 12.02 20.54
N ASP A 68 6.57 13.01 20.60
CA ASP A 68 5.27 12.87 21.29
C ASP A 68 4.24 12.08 20.45
N GLU A 69 3.05 11.84 20.98
CA GLU A 69 2.00 11.06 20.29
C GLU A 69 1.45 11.79 19.04
N ASP A 70 1.23 13.10 19.13
CA ASP A 70 0.67 13.90 18.04
C ASP A 70 1.60 13.92 16.83
N HIS A 71 2.89 14.18 17.04
CA HIS A 71 3.89 14.20 15.96
C HIS A 71 4.10 12.79 15.38
N ALA A 72 4.05 11.74 16.21
CA ALA A 72 4.13 10.37 15.73
C ALA A 72 2.94 10.05 14.80
N LEU A 73 1.73 10.44 15.18
CA LEU A 73 0.54 10.32 14.34
C LEU A 73 0.64 11.16 13.07
N GLN A 74 1.20 12.37 13.13
CA GLN A 74 1.42 13.20 11.95
C GLN A 74 2.35 12.53 10.92
N TYR A 75 3.42 11.87 11.35
CA TYR A 75 4.27 11.11 10.44
C TYR A 75 3.46 10.00 9.74
N ILE A 76 2.78 9.19 10.54
CA ILE A 76 2.03 8.00 10.07
C ILE A 76 0.88 8.40 9.15
N MET A 77 -0.01 9.28 9.62
CA MET A 77 -1.20 9.73 8.89
C MET A 77 -0.86 10.67 7.72
N GLY A 78 0.20 11.47 7.86
CA GLY A 78 0.70 12.34 6.79
C GLY A 78 1.25 11.54 5.62
N TYR A 79 1.93 10.43 5.87
CA TYR A 79 2.39 9.53 4.83
C TYR A 79 1.22 8.81 4.13
N THR A 80 0.27 8.25 4.89
CA THR A 80 -0.84 7.48 4.33
C THR A 80 -1.81 8.34 3.53
N SER A 81 -2.18 9.52 4.04
CA SER A 81 -3.05 10.46 3.32
C SER A 81 -2.44 10.95 2.00
N ARG A 82 -1.11 11.08 1.93
CA ARG A 82 -0.41 11.46 0.69
C ARG A 82 -0.67 10.47 -0.45
N LEU A 83 -0.84 9.18 -0.16
CA LEU A 83 -1.08 8.15 -1.17
C LEU A 83 -2.34 8.42 -1.99
N PHE A 84 -3.35 9.02 -1.37
CA PHE A 84 -4.68 9.18 -1.95
C PHE A 84 -4.94 10.59 -2.49
N ARG A 85 -3.90 11.41 -2.65
CA ARG A 85 -4.03 12.70 -3.34
C ARG A 85 -4.38 12.50 -4.83
N PRO A 86 -5.12 13.42 -5.46
CA PRO A 86 -5.53 13.29 -6.86
C PRO A 86 -4.37 13.04 -7.84
N GLU A 87 -3.18 13.57 -7.57
CA GLU A 87 -2.01 13.37 -8.44
C GLU A 87 -1.51 11.91 -8.42
N ASN A 88 -1.81 11.17 -7.36
CA ASN A 88 -1.35 9.79 -7.15
C ASN A 88 -2.39 8.74 -7.58
N ILE A 89 -3.68 9.02 -7.34
CA ILE A 89 -4.78 8.08 -7.61
C ILE A 89 -5.76 8.54 -8.69
N GLY A 90 -5.52 9.70 -9.31
CA GLY A 90 -6.43 10.30 -10.27
C GLY A 90 -7.63 10.96 -9.59
N SER A 91 -8.42 11.66 -10.39
CA SER A 91 -9.72 12.21 -9.99
C SER A 91 -10.84 11.35 -10.58
N CYS A 92 -11.85 11.06 -9.78
CA CYS A 92 -13.11 10.50 -10.28
C CYS A 92 -14.11 11.65 -10.37
N GLU A 93 -14.54 12.02 -11.58
CA GLU A 93 -15.74 12.84 -11.75
C GLU A 93 -16.93 12.03 -11.26
N ARG A 94 -17.73 12.62 -10.38
CA ARG A 94 -18.86 11.96 -9.71
C ARG A 94 -19.90 12.98 -9.32
N ASP A 95 -21.16 12.63 -9.52
CA ASP A 95 -22.29 13.40 -9.01
C ASP A 95 -22.33 13.30 -7.47
N GLU A 96 -22.90 14.31 -6.82
CA GLU A 96 -22.99 14.39 -5.34
C GLU A 96 -23.69 13.17 -4.70
N ASN A 97 -24.60 12.53 -5.43
CA ASN A 97 -25.39 11.40 -4.95
C ASN A 97 -24.77 10.02 -5.26
N GLN A 98 -23.63 9.97 -5.96
CA GLN A 98 -22.96 8.70 -6.27
C GLN A 98 -21.92 8.35 -5.20
N GLU A 99 -21.99 7.12 -4.70
CA GLU A 99 -20.96 6.58 -3.80
C GLU A 99 -19.58 6.61 -4.45
N HIS A 100 -18.55 6.89 -3.65
CA HIS A 100 -17.18 6.84 -4.16
C HIS A 100 -16.82 5.39 -4.55
N PRO A 101 -16.30 5.13 -5.77
CA PRO A 101 -16.07 3.76 -6.25
C PRO A 101 -15.13 2.94 -5.36
N PHE A 102 -14.20 3.61 -4.66
CA PHE A 102 -13.17 2.99 -3.84
C PHE A 102 -13.28 3.25 -2.34
N PHE A 103 -13.91 4.35 -1.92
CA PHE A 103 -13.93 4.78 -0.50
C PHE A 103 -15.35 4.57 0.02
N ARG A 104 -15.72 3.29 0.14
CA ARG A 104 -17.06 2.83 0.53
C ARG A 104 -16.98 1.45 1.15
N ASP A 105 -17.91 1.13 2.04
CA ASP A 105 -17.85 -0.08 2.86
C ASP A 105 -17.99 -1.38 2.04
N SER A 106 -18.54 -1.32 0.83
CA SER A 106 -18.56 -2.46 -0.08
C SER A 106 -17.17 -2.83 -0.63
N ASN A 107 -16.19 -1.93 -0.54
CA ASN A 107 -14.81 -2.21 -0.94
C ASN A 107 -14.01 -2.84 0.21
N PRO A 108 -13.58 -4.11 0.11
CA PRO A 108 -12.84 -4.76 1.19
C PRO A 108 -11.53 -4.04 1.56
N TYR A 109 -10.79 -3.50 0.59
CA TYR A 109 -9.52 -2.81 0.85
C TYR A 109 -9.72 -1.48 1.60
N TRP A 110 -10.87 -0.84 1.40
CA TRP A 110 -11.24 0.36 2.16
C TRP A 110 -11.60 0.03 3.59
N ARG A 111 -12.43 -0.99 3.81
CA ARG A 111 -12.76 -1.46 5.16
C ARG A 111 -11.54 -1.89 5.95
N GLU A 112 -10.63 -2.62 5.30
CA GLU A 112 -9.37 -3.04 5.92
C GLU A 112 -8.52 -1.82 6.32
N LEU A 113 -8.47 -0.78 5.48
CA LEU A 113 -7.78 0.47 5.80
C LEU A 113 -8.45 1.19 6.98
N GLN A 114 -9.78 1.29 7.00
CA GLN A 114 -10.54 1.87 8.11
C GLN A 114 -10.25 1.13 9.42
N GLU A 115 -10.29 -0.21 9.41
CA GLU A 115 -9.96 -1.04 10.58
C GLU A 115 -8.57 -0.71 11.15
N ALA A 116 -7.57 -0.52 10.28
CA ALA A 116 -6.23 -0.15 10.71
C ALA A 116 -6.12 1.31 11.18
N MET A 117 -6.93 2.23 10.64
CA MET A 117 -7.01 3.60 11.16
C MET A 117 -7.66 3.62 12.54
N ASP A 118 -8.74 2.86 12.73
CA ASP A 118 -9.50 2.79 13.98
C ASP A 118 -8.66 2.22 15.14
N ALA A 119 -7.66 1.40 14.84
CA ALA A 119 -6.73 0.90 15.85
C ALA A 119 -5.97 2.01 16.59
N PHE A 120 -5.74 3.17 15.96
CA PHE A 120 -5.08 4.30 16.63
C PHE A 120 -5.98 5.06 17.62
N ASN A 121 -7.26 4.67 17.74
CA ASN A 121 -8.13 5.16 18.82
C ASN A 121 -7.83 4.48 20.17
N ASP A 122 -7.02 3.43 20.19
CA ASP A 122 -6.61 2.73 21.41
C ASP A 122 -5.41 3.44 22.08
N PRO A 123 -5.57 4.00 23.29
CA PRO A 123 -4.47 4.64 24.01
C PRO A 123 -3.30 3.71 24.31
N GLU A 124 -3.53 2.40 24.42
CA GLU A 124 -2.46 1.42 24.64
C GLU A 124 -1.50 1.34 23.44
N ILE A 125 -2.05 1.49 22.22
CA ILE A 125 -1.27 1.53 20.98
C ILE A 125 -0.49 2.84 20.88
N LEU A 126 -1.11 3.98 21.20
CA LEU A 126 -0.47 5.29 21.11
C LEU A 126 0.68 5.46 22.11
N GLY A 127 0.48 5.03 23.35
CA GLY A 127 1.47 5.16 24.42
C GLY A 127 2.64 4.18 24.32
N ASN A 128 2.52 3.13 23.49
CA ASN A 128 3.53 2.07 23.37
C ASN A 128 4.27 2.15 22.02
N ARG A 129 5.47 2.75 22.00
CA ARG A 129 6.23 2.99 20.75
C ARG A 129 6.49 1.74 19.89
N PRO A 130 6.94 0.59 20.45
CA PRO A 130 7.01 -0.65 19.68
C PRO A 130 5.68 -1.07 19.06
N LEU A 131 4.58 -0.98 19.82
CA LEU A 131 3.26 -1.36 19.34
C LEU A 131 2.75 -0.38 18.27
N LEU A 132 2.93 0.93 18.50
CA LEU A 132 2.64 1.98 17.53
C LEU A 132 3.33 1.72 16.19
N TYR A 133 4.61 1.31 16.20
CA TYR A 133 5.33 0.96 14.99
C TYR A 133 4.70 -0.24 14.26
N VAL A 134 4.31 -1.29 14.99
CA VAL A 134 3.63 -2.46 14.40
C VAL A 134 2.34 -2.04 13.68
N TYR A 135 1.50 -1.24 14.34
CA TYR A 135 0.24 -0.78 13.76
C TYR A 135 0.44 0.27 12.65
N ALA A 136 1.52 1.06 12.70
CA ALA A 136 1.91 1.95 11.62
C ALA A 136 2.30 1.16 10.35
N CYS A 137 3.10 0.11 10.49
CA CYS A 137 3.43 -0.78 9.37
C CYS A 137 2.18 -1.42 8.76
N GLU A 138 1.22 -1.80 9.59
CA GLU A 138 -0.05 -2.39 9.14
C GLU A 138 -0.89 -1.38 8.37
N LEU A 139 -1.07 -0.17 8.92
CA LEU A 139 -1.80 0.90 8.26
C LEU A 139 -1.17 1.25 6.90
N ILE A 140 0.16 1.40 6.86
CA ILE A 140 0.90 1.68 5.63
C ILE A 140 0.70 0.56 4.60
N THR A 141 0.74 -0.70 5.03
CA THR A 141 0.54 -1.87 4.18
C THR A 141 -0.86 -1.89 3.58
N ARG A 142 -1.90 -1.70 4.39
CA ARG A 142 -3.28 -1.68 3.92
C ARG A 142 -3.59 -0.48 3.03
N ALA A 143 -3.01 0.69 3.34
CA ALA A 143 -3.12 1.86 2.48
C ALA A 143 -2.51 1.60 1.09
N HIS A 144 -1.39 0.88 1.01
CA HIS A 144 -0.78 0.50 -0.27
C HIS A 144 -1.62 -0.54 -1.04
N ARG A 145 -2.30 -1.46 -0.35
CA ARG A 145 -3.22 -2.41 -1.00
C ARG A 145 -4.40 -1.68 -1.66
N LEU A 146 -5.01 -0.72 -0.96
CA LEU A 146 -6.05 0.13 -1.53
C LEU A 146 -5.51 1.00 -2.68
N TYR A 147 -4.34 1.63 -2.51
CA TYR A 147 -3.69 2.40 -3.56
C TYR A 147 -3.49 1.57 -4.84
N LEU A 148 -2.94 0.35 -4.71
CA LEU A 148 -2.72 -0.56 -5.83
C LEU A 148 -4.03 -1.01 -6.47
N GLN A 149 -5.10 -1.20 -5.69
CA GLN A 149 -6.44 -1.51 -6.22
C GLN A 149 -6.95 -0.35 -7.08
N ILE A 150 -6.82 0.89 -6.59
CA ILE A 150 -7.23 2.08 -7.35
C ILE A 150 -6.43 2.17 -8.65
N ARG A 151 -5.10 1.96 -8.60
CA ARG A 151 -4.25 1.91 -9.80
C ARG A 151 -4.68 0.85 -10.80
N GLU A 152 -4.98 -0.35 -10.31
CA GLU A 152 -5.39 -1.49 -11.13
C GLU A 152 -6.72 -1.22 -11.86
N VAL A 153 -7.67 -0.55 -11.20
CA VAL A 153 -8.99 -0.28 -11.77
C VAL A 153 -9.01 1.01 -12.60
N GLN A 154 -8.40 2.11 -12.14
CA GLN A 154 -8.50 3.41 -12.81
C GLN A 154 -7.48 3.64 -13.93
N PHE A 155 -6.25 3.13 -13.77
CA PHE A 155 -5.17 3.47 -14.69
C PHE A 155 -4.95 2.36 -15.71
N ARG A 156 -4.47 1.21 -15.23
CA ARG A 156 -4.11 0.07 -16.07
C ARG A 156 -4.25 -1.23 -15.28
N SER A 157 -5.08 -2.14 -15.77
CA SER A 157 -5.19 -3.48 -15.21
C SER A 157 -4.05 -4.36 -15.72
N ILE A 158 -2.94 -4.38 -14.98
CA ILE A 158 -1.75 -5.16 -15.33
C ILE A 158 -1.72 -6.53 -14.65
N ASP A 159 -2.53 -6.73 -13.61
CA ASP A 159 -2.62 -7.97 -12.83
C ASP A 159 -3.85 -8.79 -13.18
N ARG A 160 -4.94 -8.11 -13.58
CA ARG A 160 -6.21 -8.71 -13.97
C ARG A 160 -6.69 -9.69 -12.87
N GLU A 161 -7.01 -10.92 -13.24
CA GLU A 161 -7.48 -11.98 -12.33
C GLU A 161 -6.47 -12.35 -11.22
N LYS A 162 -5.19 -11.98 -11.36
CA LYS A 162 -4.14 -12.29 -10.38
C LYS A 162 -4.01 -11.21 -9.29
N PHE A 163 -4.70 -10.07 -9.41
CA PHE A 163 -4.54 -8.94 -8.49
C PHE A 163 -4.84 -9.35 -7.05
N HIS A 164 -5.97 -10.01 -6.81
CA HIS A 164 -6.36 -10.37 -5.45
C HIS A 164 -5.39 -11.36 -4.81
N ALA A 165 -4.91 -12.35 -5.57
CA ALA A 165 -3.89 -13.29 -5.11
C ALA A 165 -2.56 -12.59 -4.78
N LEU A 166 -2.16 -11.57 -5.55
CA LEU A 166 -1.00 -10.75 -5.27
C LEU A 166 -1.15 -9.96 -3.95
N MET A 167 -2.35 -9.40 -3.71
CA MET A 167 -2.66 -8.64 -2.49
C MET A 167 -2.86 -9.50 -1.24
N LEU A 168 -2.92 -10.82 -1.40
CA LEU A 168 -3.01 -11.83 -0.34
C LEU A 168 -1.79 -12.75 -0.33
N MET A 169 -0.70 -12.36 -1.01
CA MET A 169 0.51 -13.18 -1.11
C MET A 169 0.92 -13.70 0.28
N PRO A 170 1.19 -15.00 0.38
CA PRO A 170 0.87 -15.77 1.56
C PRO A 170 1.51 -15.23 2.84
N GLN A 171 0.69 -15.13 3.88
CA GLN A 171 1.11 -15.38 5.27
C GLN A 171 1.61 -16.84 5.47
N ASN A 172 1.43 -17.72 4.48
CA ASN A 172 1.63 -19.19 4.54
C ASN A 172 3.04 -19.72 4.79
N LYS A 173 4.08 -18.91 5.03
CA LYS A 173 5.35 -19.49 5.48
C LYS A 173 5.38 -19.83 6.97
N TYR A 174 4.44 -19.33 7.77
CA TYR A 174 4.43 -19.57 9.22
C TYR A 174 3.38 -20.58 9.70
N MET A 175 2.46 -21.06 8.84
CA MET A 175 1.51 -22.12 9.23
C MET A 175 1.88 -23.52 8.71
N ASP A 176 2.76 -23.63 7.70
CA ASP A 176 3.20 -24.93 7.17
C ASP A 176 4.37 -25.57 7.96
N SER A 177 4.87 -24.92 9.02
CA SER A 177 5.92 -25.45 9.89
C SER A 177 5.42 -25.95 11.25
N ALA A 178 4.09 -26.06 11.43
CA ALA A 178 3.46 -26.64 12.61
C ALA A 178 2.54 -27.79 12.20
N SER A 179 3.13 -28.90 11.77
CA SER A 179 2.45 -30.20 11.60
C SER A 179 3.44 -31.31 11.91
#